data_AF-A0A9E7GID4-F1
#
_entry.id   AF-A0A9E7GID4-F1
#
_cell.length_a   1.000
_cell.length_b   1.000
_cell.length_c   1.000
_cell.angle_alpha   90.00
_cell.angle_beta   90.00
_cell.angle_gamma   90.00
#
_symmetry.space_group_name_H-M   'P 1'
#
loop_
_entity.id
_entity.type
_entity.pdbx_description
1 polymer ?
#
loop_
_entity_poly.entity_id
_entity_poly.type
_entity_poly.pdbx_seq_one_letter_code
_entity_poly.pdbx_strand_id
1 'polypeptide(L)'
;MDTEFPGVIHLPQKHHTQLTNAERYALLKANVDDLHPIQLGLTLSDSAGNLPDLGTGGAVRYIWDAYDFGYLVKILTGRRLPNYLDEFTALVRVFFGYNIFDMKHMIKFCHGLYGGLDRVAGTLQVNRVVGLSHQAGSDSLLTMQAFNRMKEVFFSEDAYEEHAGIIFGLESN
;
A
#
# COMPACT_ATOMS: atom_id res chain seq x y z
N MET A 1 2.16 -3.05 5.35
CA MET A 1 1.67 -2.09 6.37
C MET A 1 0.26 -1.75 6.00
N ASP A 2 -0.50 -1.26 6.95
CA ASP A 2 -1.85 -0.79 6.74
C ASP A 2 -2.12 0.35 7.72
N THR A 3 -3.03 1.27 7.38
CA THR A 3 -3.48 2.33 8.28
C THR A 3 -5.00 2.32 8.42
N GLU A 4 -5.47 2.54 9.65
CA GLU A 4 -6.88 2.83 9.90
C GLU A 4 -7.04 4.33 10.14
N PHE A 5 -7.99 4.94 9.44
CA PHE A 5 -8.23 6.38 9.46
C PHE A 5 -9.73 6.67 9.33
N PRO A 6 -10.23 7.87 9.69
CA PRO A 6 -11.66 8.15 9.79
C PRO A 6 -12.38 8.29 8.43
N GLY A 7 -11.89 7.65 7.38
CA GLY A 7 -12.44 7.68 6.03
C GLY A 7 -12.10 8.95 5.25
N VAL A 8 -13.04 9.39 4.42
CA VAL A 8 -12.87 10.46 3.42
C VAL A 8 -13.95 11.52 3.65
N ILE A 9 -13.53 12.78 3.82
CA ILE A 9 -14.42 13.94 4.00
C ILE A 9 -14.47 14.84 2.77
N HIS A 10 -13.38 14.88 1.98
CA HIS A 10 -13.34 15.56 0.70
C HIS A 10 -13.63 14.54 -0.40
N LEU A 11 -14.73 14.75 -1.13
CA LEU A 11 -15.23 13.82 -2.15
C LEU A 11 -14.94 14.34 -3.56
N PRO A 12 -14.74 13.44 -4.55
CA PRO A 12 -14.54 13.86 -5.92
C PRO A 12 -15.85 14.38 -6.53
N GLN A 13 -15.76 15.43 -7.34
CA GLN A 13 -16.91 15.96 -8.10
C GLN A 13 -17.27 15.12 -9.34
N LYS A 14 -16.35 14.26 -9.78
CA LYS A 14 -16.50 13.38 -10.95
C LYS A 14 -16.36 11.92 -10.52
N HIS A 15 -16.79 11.01 -11.39
CA HIS A 15 -16.61 9.58 -11.14
C HIS A 15 -15.12 9.24 -11.04
N HIS A 16 -14.74 8.33 -10.13
CA HIS A 16 -13.34 8.04 -9.79
C HIS A 16 -12.48 7.59 -10.99
N THR A 17 -13.10 6.96 -11.99
CA THR A 17 -12.46 6.52 -13.23
C THR A 17 -12.06 7.67 -14.16
N GLN A 18 -12.66 8.85 -13.97
CA GLN A 18 -12.43 10.04 -14.81
C GLN A 18 -11.39 11.00 -14.21
N LEU A 19 -10.93 10.74 -12.98
CA LEU A 19 -9.93 11.55 -12.31
C LEU A 19 -8.54 11.25 -12.90
N THR A 20 -7.82 12.31 -13.22
CA THR A 20 -6.38 12.26 -13.49
C THR A 20 -5.61 11.88 -12.21
N ASN A 21 -4.39 11.39 -12.35
CA ASN A 21 -3.55 11.05 -11.19
C ASN A 21 -3.24 12.27 -10.31
N ALA A 22 -3.12 13.47 -10.91
CA ALA A 22 -2.98 14.72 -10.17
C ALA A 22 -4.26 15.07 -9.38
N GLU A 23 -5.46 14.89 -9.95
CA GLU A 23 -6.73 15.08 -9.23
C GLU A 23 -6.91 14.04 -8.11
N ARG A 24 -6.50 12.78 -8.33
CA ARG A 24 -6.48 11.73 -7.30
C ARG A 24 -5.56 12.10 -6.14
N TYR A 25 -4.36 12.57 -6.46
CA TYR A 25 -3.41 13.05 -5.46
C TYR A 25 -3.96 14.24 -4.68
N ALA A 26 -4.53 15.23 -5.36
CA ALA A 26 -5.12 16.40 -4.70
C ALA A 26 -6.22 16.00 -3.71
N LEU A 27 -7.05 15.01 -4.07
CA LEU A 27 -8.07 14.46 -3.19
C LEU A 27 -7.47 13.74 -1.97
N LEU A 28 -6.47 12.88 -2.20
CA LEU A 28 -5.74 12.20 -1.13
C LEU A 28 -5.12 13.21 -0.18
N LYS A 29 -4.41 14.22 -0.71
CA LYS A 29 -3.80 15.30 0.04
C LYS A 29 -4.80 16.02 0.93
N ALA A 30 -5.93 16.45 0.37
CA ALA A 30 -6.95 17.19 1.13
C ALA A 30 -7.45 16.37 2.32
N ASN A 31 -7.72 15.08 2.13
CA ASN A 31 -8.16 14.19 3.20
C ASN A 31 -7.06 13.92 4.22
N VAL A 32 -5.85 13.56 3.77
CA VAL A 32 -4.73 13.23 4.66
C VAL A 32 -4.30 14.44 5.48
N ASP A 33 -4.27 15.65 4.91
CA ASP A 33 -3.86 16.85 5.64
C ASP A 33 -4.86 17.22 6.76
N ASP A 34 -6.15 17.06 6.51
CA ASP A 34 -7.21 17.49 7.42
C ASP A 34 -7.65 16.39 8.42
N LEU A 35 -7.21 15.15 8.22
CA LEU A 35 -7.51 14.02 9.09
C LEU A 35 -6.25 13.50 9.81
N HIS A 36 -6.46 12.67 10.83
CA HIS A 36 -5.38 12.01 11.58
C HIS A 36 -5.57 10.49 11.51
N PRO A 37 -4.50 9.71 11.34
CA PRO A 37 -4.59 8.25 11.40
C PRO A 37 -4.92 7.81 12.82
N ILE A 38 -5.70 6.73 12.93
CA ILE A 38 -6.13 6.13 14.20
C ILE A 38 -5.19 5.00 14.57
N GLN A 39 -4.82 4.16 13.60
CA GLN A 39 -3.89 3.04 13.80
C GLN A 39 -2.88 2.96 12.66
N LEU A 40 -1.67 2.52 13.00
CA LEU A 40 -0.63 2.16 12.05
C LEU A 40 -0.21 0.71 12.34
N GLY A 41 -0.29 -0.15 11.32
CA GLY A 41 0.08 -1.55 11.41
C GLY A 41 1.32 -1.86 10.59
N LEU A 42 2.40 -2.25 11.26
CA LEU A 42 3.64 -2.67 10.60
C LEU A 42 3.84 -4.17 10.77
N THR A 43 3.98 -4.87 9.65
CA THR A 43 4.45 -6.25 9.60
C THR A 43 5.81 -6.26 8.93
N LEU A 44 6.78 -6.91 9.59
CA LEU A 44 8.12 -7.12 9.07
C LEU A 44 8.24 -8.60 8.68
N SER A 45 8.91 -8.88 7.56
CA SER A 45 9.28 -10.23 7.14
C SER A 45 10.63 -10.20 6.43
N ASP A 46 11.29 -11.35 6.33
CA ASP A 46 12.43 -11.50 5.43
C ASP A 46 11.98 -11.54 3.95
N SER A 47 12.95 -11.72 3.04
CA SER A 47 12.70 -11.80 1.60
C SER A 47 11.89 -13.02 1.17
N ALA A 48 11.83 -14.07 1.99
CA ALA A 48 11.05 -15.28 1.77
C ALA A 48 9.66 -15.22 2.41
N GLY A 49 9.34 -14.13 3.13
CA GLY A 49 8.06 -13.95 3.80
C GLY A 49 8.00 -14.51 5.22
N ASN A 50 9.12 -14.98 5.77
CA ASN A 50 9.18 -15.43 7.16
C ASN A 50 9.15 -14.22 8.10
N LEU A 51 8.41 -14.33 9.20
CA LEU A 51 8.43 -13.29 10.24
C LEU A 51 9.80 -13.27 10.94
N PRO A 52 10.31 -12.09 11.34
CA PRO A 52 11.65 -11.97 11.89
C PRO A 52 11.78 -12.73 13.21
N ASP A 53 12.89 -13.48 13.34
CA ASP A 53 13.40 -14.00 14.61
C ASP A 53 14.33 -13.00 15.34
N LEU A 54 14.48 -11.79 14.77
CA LEU A 54 15.26 -10.63 15.23
C LEU A 54 16.80 -10.71 15.08
N GLY A 55 17.31 -11.27 13.98
CA GLY A 55 18.73 -11.11 13.57
C GLY A 55 18.89 -10.70 12.10
N THR A 56 18.85 -9.39 11.79
CA THR A 56 18.61 -8.83 10.44
C THR A 56 19.77 -8.98 9.44
N GLY A 57 19.44 -9.54 8.26
CA GLY A 57 20.25 -9.51 7.04
C GLY A 57 19.40 -9.81 5.79
N GLY A 58 18.55 -8.87 5.37
CA GLY A 58 17.72 -9.03 4.17
C GLY A 58 17.19 -7.71 3.63
N ALA A 59 17.12 -7.59 2.30
CA ALA A 59 16.60 -6.42 1.59
C ALA A 59 15.15 -6.14 1.99
N VAL A 60 14.89 -4.92 2.50
CA VAL A 60 13.54 -4.54 2.96
C VAL A 60 12.66 -4.29 1.74
N ARG A 61 11.50 -4.96 1.71
CA ARG A 61 10.44 -4.75 0.72
C ARG A 61 9.20 -4.19 1.42
N TYR A 62 8.49 -3.30 0.75
CA TYR A 62 7.32 -2.62 1.32
C TYR A 62 6.06 -2.89 0.48
N ILE A 63 4.92 -3.16 1.14
CA ILE A 63 3.64 -3.48 0.50
C ILE A 63 2.54 -2.60 1.08
N TRP A 64 2.03 -1.62 0.31
CA TRP A 64 1.27 -0.47 0.80
C TRP A 64 0.21 0.05 -0.19
N ASP A 65 -0.83 0.71 0.31
CA ASP A 65 -1.81 1.48 -0.47
C ASP A 65 -1.46 2.99 -0.46
N ALA A 66 -2.00 3.75 -1.42
CA ALA A 66 -1.69 5.17 -1.60
C ALA A 66 -1.95 6.03 -0.35
N TYR A 67 -3.09 5.82 0.33
CA TYR A 67 -3.43 6.58 1.55
C TYR A 67 -2.45 6.33 2.69
N ASP A 68 -1.96 5.10 2.80
CA ASP A 68 -0.99 4.73 3.84
C ASP A 68 0.31 5.52 3.67
N PHE A 69 0.79 5.69 2.44
CA PHE A 69 1.93 6.56 2.14
C PHE A 69 1.69 8.00 2.53
N GLY A 70 0.49 8.52 2.22
CA GLY A 70 0.10 9.87 2.59
C GLY A 70 0.26 10.09 4.09
N TYR A 71 -0.33 9.22 4.91
CA TYR A 71 -0.22 9.34 6.36
C TYR A 71 1.22 9.15 6.86
N LEU A 72 1.99 8.21 6.32
CA LEU A 72 3.39 8.05 6.72
C LEU A 72 4.26 9.26 6.36
N VAL A 73 4.15 9.80 5.16
CA VAL A 73 4.91 11.01 4.77
C VAL A 73 4.51 12.18 5.67
N LYS A 74 3.21 12.36 5.97
CA LYS A 74 2.72 13.37 6.92
C LYS A 74 3.36 13.19 8.31
N ILE A 75 3.39 11.96 8.83
CA ILE A 75 4.00 11.64 10.13
C ILE A 75 5.51 11.91 10.11
N LEU A 76 6.23 11.41 9.11
CA LEU A 76 7.69 11.50 9.02
C LEU A 76 8.19 12.92 8.80
N THR A 77 7.43 13.73 8.06
CA THR A 77 7.80 15.13 7.79
C THR A 77 7.27 16.11 8.85
N GLY A 78 6.25 15.72 9.62
CA GLY A 78 5.56 16.60 10.56
C GLY A 78 4.87 17.78 9.88
N ARG A 79 4.56 17.68 8.58
CA ARG A 79 4.05 18.77 7.75
C ARG A 79 2.86 18.31 6.91
N ARG A 80 2.13 19.28 6.35
CA ARG A 80 1.18 19.02 5.26
C ARG A 80 1.92 18.42 4.06
N LEU A 81 1.23 17.59 3.29
CA LEU A 81 1.80 16.93 2.11
C LEU A 81 2.23 17.94 1.03
N PRO A 82 3.15 17.59 0.11
CA PRO A 82 3.53 18.46 -1.00
C PRO A 82 2.35 18.88 -1.89
N ASN A 83 2.43 20.01 -2.58
CA ASN A 83 1.31 20.47 -3.41
C ASN A 83 1.20 19.71 -4.73
N TYR A 84 2.31 19.14 -5.20
CA TYR A 84 2.39 18.46 -6.47
C TYR A 84 2.69 16.96 -6.30
N LEU A 85 2.16 16.14 -7.20
CA LEU A 85 2.28 14.68 -7.15
C LEU A 85 3.74 14.22 -7.35
N ASP A 86 4.50 14.89 -8.21
CA ASP A 86 5.91 14.62 -8.44
C ASP A 86 6.76 14.88 -7.18
N GLU A 87 6.51 15.98 -6.47
CA GLU A 87 7.15 16.25 -5.17
C GLU A 87 6.80 15.19 -4.13
N PHE A 88 5.54 14.76 -4.07
CA PHE A 88 5.10 13.70 -3.17
C PHE A 88 5.75 12.36 -3.48
N THR A 89 5.73 11.93 -4.74
CA THR A 89 6.35 10.67 -5.17
C THR A 89 7.86 10.70 -4.99
N ALA A 90 8.51 11.86 -5.15
CA ALA A 90 9.92 12.04 -4.80
C ALA A 90 10.18 11.79 -3.30
N LEU A 91 9.34 12.34 -2.40
CA LEU A 91 9.47 12.07 -0.96
C LEU A 91 9.26 10.59 -0.63
N VAL A 92 8.28 9.94 -1.25
CA VAL A 92 8.05 8.50 -1.07
C VAL A 92 9.31 7.70 -1.45
N ARG A 93 9.94 8.04 -2.57
CA ARG A 93 11.22 7.40 -2.99
C ARG A 93 12.36 7.68 -2.02
N VAL A 94 12.44 8.89 -1.46
CA VAL A 94 13.47 9.26 -0.47
C VAL A 94 13.32 8.45 0.81
N PHE A 95 12.11 8.32 1.34
CA PHE A 95 11.88 7.61 2.59
C PHE A 95 11.89 6.09 2.46
N PHE A 96 11.44 5.55 1.33
CA PHE A 96 11.10 4.14 1.21
C PHE A 96 11.78 3.43 0.03
N GLY A 97 12.55 4.16 -0.77
CA GLY A 97 13.27 3.61 -1.92
C GLY A 97 12.37 3.26 -3.11
N TYR A 98 12.88 2.38 -3.98
CA TYR A 98 12.21 1.95 -5.20
C TYR A 98 11.49 0.60 -5.05
N ASN A 99 11.80 -0.17 -4.00
CA ASN A 99 11.28 -1.53 -3.77
C ASN A 99 9.93 -1.51 -3.04
N ILE A 100 9.01 -0.76 -3.62
CA ILE A 100 7.64 -0.57 -3.14
C ILE A 100 6.70 -1.34 -4.07
N PHE A 101 5.83 -2.15 -3.50
CA PHE A 101 4.84 -2.91 -4.25
C PHE A 101 3.44 -2.52 -3.82
N ASP A 102 2.66 -2.00 -4.76
CA ASP A 102 1.23 -1.76 -4.56
C ASP A 102 0.44 -2.99 -5.04
N MET A 103 -0.20 -3.68 -4.11
CA MET A 103 -0.96 -4.89 -4.43
C MET A 103 -2.15 -4.59 -5.35
N LYS A 104 -2.81 -3.42 -5.23
CA LYS A 104 -3.92 -3.04 -6.11
C LYS A 104 -3.44 -2.84 -7.54
N HIS A 105 -2.22 -2.33 -7.73
CA HIS A 105 -1.59 -2.28 -9.05
C HIS A 105 -1.37 -3.70 -9.60
N MET A 106 -0.73 -4.57 -8.83
CA MET A 106 -0.36 -5.93 -9.27
C MET A 106 -1.57 -6.82 -9.54
N ILE A 107 -2.67 -6.66 -8.78
CA ILE A 107 -3.92 -7.41 -8.97
C ILE A 107 -4.47 -7.23 -10.40
N LYS A 108 -4.21 -6.10 -11.08
CA LYS A 108 -4.61 -5.90 -12.49
C LYS A 108 -4.04 -6.95 -13.44
N PHE A 109 -2.92 -7.57 -13.07
CA PHE A 109 -2.23 -8.59 -13.86
C PHE A 109 -2.53 -10.01 -13.39
N CYS A 110 -3.35 -10.16 -12.35
CA CYS A 110 -3.72 -11.45 -11.75
C CYS A 110 -5.16 -11.82 -12.10
N HIS A 111 -5.37 -12.62 -13.15
CA HIS A 111 -6.72 -12.98 -13.58
C HIS A 111 -7.50 -13.68 -12.46
N GLY A 112 -8.69 -13.16 -12.13
CA GLY A 112 -9.56 -13.69 -11.08
C GLY A 112 -9.35 -13.09 -9.69
N LEU A 113 -8.34 -12.24 -9.48
CA LEU A 113 -8.20 -11.46 -8.25
C LEU A 113 -8.89 -10.09 -8.40
N TYR A 114 -9.72 -9.72 -7.42
CA TYR A 114 -10.39 -8.42 -7.33
C TYR A 114 -11.03 -8.20 -5.96
N GLY A 115 -11.34 -6.95 -5.65
CA GLY A 115 -11.99 -6.53 -4.41
C GLY A 115 -11.02 -6.12 -3.31
N GLY A 116 -11.54 -6.00 -2.08
CA GLY A 116 -10.75 -5.65 -0.90
C GLY A 116 -9.88 -6.80 -0.38
N LEU A 117 -9.03 -6.48 0.60
CA LEU A 117 -8.01 -7.39 1.13
C LEU A 117 -8.56 -8.76 1.56
N ASP A 118 -9.64 -8.80 2.35
CA ASP A 118 -10.22 -10.08 2.81
C ASP A 118 -10.69 -10.97 1.66
N ARG A 119 -11.24 -10.37 0.60
CA ARG A 119 -11.68 -11.12 -0.60
C ARG A 119 -10.48 -11.67 -1.37
N VAL A 120 -9.47 -10.83 -1.58
CA VAL A 120 -8.24 -11.22 -2.26
C VAL A 120 -7.55 -12.34 -1.50
N ALA A 121 -7.41 -12.21 -0.17
CA ALA A 121 -6.84 -13.24 0.69
C ALA A 121 -7.65 -14.55 0.62
N GLY A 122 -8.98 -14.49 0.65
CA GLY A 122 -9.85 -15.64 0.48
C GLY A 122 -9.64 -16.37 -0.86
N THR A 123 -9.56 -15.64 -1.97
CA THR A 123 -9.28 -16.23 -3.29
C THR A 123 -7.89 -16.87 -3.36
N LEU A 124 -6.89 -16.27 -2.68
CA LEU A 124 -5.54 -16.80 -2.57
C LEU A 124 -5.40 -17.94 -1.54
N GLN A 125 -6.49 -18.29 -0.84
CA GLN A 125 -6.50 -19.27 0.25
C GLN A 125 -5.57 -18.91 1.41
N VAL A 126 -5.42 -17.61 1.68
CA VAL A 126 -4.69 -17.07 2.81
C VAL A 126 -5.68 -16.73 3.91
N ASN A 127 -5.54 -17.38 5.06
CA ASN A 127 -6.40 -17.13 6.22
C ASN A 127 -5.78 -16.07 7.11
N ARG A 128 -6.63 -15.20 7.68
CA ARG A 128 -6.23 -14.30 8.77
C ARG A 128 -5.84 -15.12 9.99
N VAL A 129 -4.57 -15.06 10.38
CA VAL A 129 -4.02 -15.88 11.46
C VAL A 129 -4.09 -15.24 12.85
N VAL A 130 -4.22 -13.91 12.91
CA VAL A 130 -4.30 -13.16 14.17
C VAL A 130 -5.02 -11.83 13.97
N GLY A 131 -5.74 -11.37 14.99
CA GLY A 131 -6.47 -10.11 14.99
C GLY A 131 -7.78 -10.15 14.20
N LEU A 132 -8.42 -8.98 14.07
CA LEU A 132 -9.69 -8.83 13.37
C LEU A 132 -9.49 -8.04 12.07
N SER A 133 -10.40 -8.21 11.12
CA SER A 133 -10.50 -7.31 9.95
C SER A 133 -10.83 -5.89 10.43
N HIS A 134 -10.28 -4.89 9.71
CA HIS A 134 -10.33 -3.48 10.07
C HIS A 134 -9.51 -3.14 11.32
N GLN A 135 -8.36 -3.79 11.45
CA GLN A 135 -7.33 -3.44 12.43
C GLN A 135 -6.00 -3.43 11.72
N ALA A 136 -5.37 -2.25 11.67
CA ALA A 136 -4.17 -2.02 10.87
C ALA A 136 -3.07 -3.08 11.09
N GLY A 137 -2.87 -3.52 12.33
CA GLY A 137 -1.90 -4.58 12.63
C GLY A 137 -2.23 -5.90 11.93
N SER A 138 -3.47 -6.38 12.06
CA SER A 138 -3.96 -7.61 11.46
C SER A 138 -3.97 -7.53 9.93
N ASP A 139 -4.43 -6.41 9.39
CA ASP A 139 -4.51 -6.16 7.94
C ASP A 139 -3.12 -6.01 7.32
N SER A 140 -2.15 -5.43 8.03
CA SER A 140 -0.77 -5.37 7.57
C SER A 140 -0.13 -6.76 7.41
N LEU A 141 -0.47 -7.70 8.30
CA LEU A 141 0.02 -9.08 8.24
C LEU A 141 -0.67 -9.85 7.11
N LEU A 142 -1.99 -9.73 7.02
CA LEU A 142 -2.76 -10.37 5.94
C LEU A 142 -2.31 -9.86 4.57
N THR A 143 -2.01 -8.56 4.45
CA THR A 143 -1.42 -7.94 3.27
C THR A 143 -0.08 -8.59 2.90
N MET A 144 0.82 -8.78 3.86
CA MET A 144 2.12 -9.44 3.61
C MET A 144 1.93 -10.88 3.13
N GLN A 145 1.08 -11.66 3.81
CA GLN A 145 0.84 -13.06 3.47
C GLN A 145 0.15 -13.21 2.09
N ALA A 146 -0.85 -12.38 1.82
CA ALA A 146 -1.53 -12.33 0.52
C ALA A 146 -0.57 -11.93 -0.60
N PHE A 147 0.32 -10.96 -0.37
CA PHE A 147 1.33 -10.56 -1.35
C PHE A 147 2.28 -11.72 -1.71
N ASN A 148 2.82 -12.41 -0.70
CA ASN A 148 3.71 -13.54 -0.95
C ASN A 148 3.00 -14.65 -1.72
N ARG A 149 1.76 -14.98 -1.32
CA ARG A 149 0.98 -15.97 -2.03
C ARG A 149 0.64 -15.55 -3.46
N MET A 150 0.33 -14.27 -3.67
CA MET A 150 0.07 -13.72 -4.99
C MET A 150 1.30 -13.85 -5.91
N LYS A 151 2.50 -13.53 -5.40
CA LYS A 151 3.76 -13.71 -6.15
C LYS A 151 3.92 -15.17 -6.59
N GLU A 152 3.79 -16.11 -5.66
CA GLU A 152 3.95 -17.55 -5.95
C GLU A 152 2.96 -18.08 -7.00
N VAL A 153 1.72 -17.58 -7.01
CA VAL A 153 0.65 -18.11 -7.85
C VAL A 153 0.64 -17.46 -9.24
N PHE A 154 0.92 -16.17 -9.33
CA PHE A 154 0.69 -15.39 -10.55
C PHE A 154 1.96 -14.93 -11.26
N PHE A 155 3.11 -14.93 -10.59
CA PHE A 155 4.34 -14.39 -11.15
C PHE A 155 5.43 -15.48 -11.17
N SER A 156 6.12 -15.63 -12.31
CA SER A 156 7.35 -16.41 -12.36
C SER A 156 8.46 -15.72 -11.53
N GLU A 157 9.54 -16.43 -11.23
CA GLU A 157 10.68 -15.86 -10.49
C GLU A 157 11.08 -14.50 -11.07
N ASP A 158 11.18 -13.51 -10.17
CA ASP A 158 11.52 -12.10 -10.39
C ASP A 158 10.60 -11.28 -11.33
N ALA A 159 9.63 -11.87 -12.02
CA ALA A 159 8.71 -11.11 -12.90
C ALA A 159 7.89 -10.05 -12.16
N TYR A 160 7.66 -10.23 -10.85
CA TYR A 160 6.95 -9.25 -10.04
C TYR A 160 7.75 -7.95 -9.81
N GLU A 161 9.09 -7.97 -9.96
CA GLU A 161 9.96 -6.81 -9.76
C GLU A 161 9.70 -5.71 -10.81
N GLU A 162 9.09 -6.04 -11.96
CA GLU A 162 8.63 -5.06 -12.97
C GLU A 162 7.57 -4.09 -12.44
N HIS A 163 6.90 -4.45 -11.34
CA HIS A 163 5.89 -3.63 -10.69
C HIS A 163 6.44 -2.75 -9.55
N ALA A 164 7.75 -2.82 -9.28
CA ALA A 164 8.38 -2.05 -8.21
C ALA A 164 8.27 -0.54 -8.45
N GLY A 165 7.88 0.20 -7.42
CA GLY A 165 7.78 1.65 -7.41
C GLY A 165 6.52 2.22 -8.08
N ILE A 166 5.60 1.37 -8.54
CA ILE A 166 4.32 1.80 -9.13
C ILE A 166 3.24 1.80 -8.05
N ILE A 167 2.72 3.00 -7.73
CA ILE A 167 1.65 3.19 -6.74
C ILE A 167 0.34 3.41 -7.49
N PHE A 168 -0.66 2.57 -7.19
CA PHE A 168 -1.93 2.54 -7.91
C PHE A 168 -2.66 3.89 -7.81
N GLY A 169 -2.99 4.47 -8.96
CA GLY A 169 -3.71 5.74 -9.06
C GLY A 169 -2.88 6.99 -8.81
N LEU A 170 -1.57 6.83 -8.52
CA LEU A 170 -0.60 7.91 -8.35
C LEU A 170 0.60 7.76 -9.31
N GLU A 171 0.43 6.98 -10.39
CA GLU A 171 1.50 6.74 -11.36
C GLU A 171 1.93 8.05 -12.02
N SER A 172 3.25 8.28 -12.14
CA SER A 172 3.79 9.38 -12.92
C SER A 172 3.67 9.01 -14.40
N ASN A 173 3.07 9.90 -15.22
CA ASN A 173 3.05 9.74 -16.68
C ASN A 173 4.46 9.81 -17.28
#